data_AF-A0A517RDM2-F1
#
_entry.id   AF-A0A517RDM2-F1
#
_cell.length_a   1.000
_cell.length_b   1.000
_cell.length_c   1.000
_cell.angle_alpha   90.00
_cell.angle_beta   90.00
_cell.angle_gamma   90.00
#
_symmetry.space_group_name_H-M   'P 1'
#
loop_
_entity.id
_entity.type
_entity.pdbx_description
1 polymer ?
#
loop_
_entity_poly.entity_id
_entity_poly.type
_entity_poly.pdbx_seq_one_letter_code
_entity_poly.pdbx_strand_id
1 'polypeptide(L)'
;MRIMLLLCWGLVPCFLGAYHYGPGQAQLKLDDVDQRIKAAQAAGKQGDWDQAVQLYNDALPLVPADRVKEAQKLRLERNKAMMLNGQLPDAYLDLQALLDELQAEPQPDAELLKETRSAMANAEYYVTWTLRLEGVGKEGWEPIIESARQNYRMLAENAAESGKSDELKEQQENLEAVIRLANLDLTDLQGMPIPRQCKCKGCCNGVCNGNKKSKKKGGGKKKPKDHRGASSGPPPDKRGS
;
A
#
# COMPACT_ATOMS: atom_id res chain seq x y z
N MET A 1 -33.18 -49.57 -22.04
CA MET A 1 -32.04 -49.44 -21.10
C MET A 1 -30.69 -49.27 -21.80
N ARG A 2 -30.33 -50.08 -22.81
CA ARG A 2 -29.05 -49.92 -23.55
C ARG A 2 -28.84 -48.55 -24.22
N ILE A 3 -29.87 -47.97 -24.84
CA ILE A 3 -29.77 -46.66 -25.51
C ILE A 3 -29.51 -45.52 -24.50
N MET A 4 -30.14 -45.56 -23.31
CA MET A 4 -29.86 -44.56 -22.26
C MET A 4 -28.44 -44.69 -21.71
N LEU A 5 -27.92 -45.91 -21.54
CA LEU A 5 -26.52 -46.13 -21.13
C LEU A 5 -25.53 -45.55 -22.15
N LEU A 6 -25.78 -45.74 -23.45
CA LEU A 6 -24.94 -45.18 -24.51
C LEU A 6 -25.01 -43.66 -24.59
N LEU A 7 -26.21 -43.07 -24.40
CA LEU A 7 -26.36 -41.60 -24.34
C LEU A 7 -25.66 -41.01 -23.11
N CYS A 8 -25.81 -41.61 -21.93
CA CYS A 8 -25.07 -41.19 -20.74
C CYS A 8 -23.55 -41.31 -20.95
N TRP A 9 -23.08 -42.41 -21.55
CA TRP A 9 -21.66 -42.60 -21.86
C TRP A 9 -21.12 -41.56 -22.85
N GLY A 10 -21.91 -41.17 -23.86
CA GLY A 10 -21.54 -40.11 -24.81
C GLY A 10 -21.55 -38.71 -24.20
N LEU A 11 -22.37 -38.46 -23.17
CA LEU A 11 -22.45 -37.17 -22.48
C LEU A 11 -21.28 -36.94 -21.50
N VAL A 12 -20.73 -37.99 -20.88
CA VAL A 12 -19.59 -37.90 -19.95
C VAL A 12 -18.40 -37.10 -20.50
N PRO A 13 -17.86 -37.37 -21.71
CA PRO A 13 -16.75 -36.58 -22.25
C PRO A 13 -17.15 -35.13 -22.55
N CYS A 14 -18.41 -34.86 -22.93
CA CYS A 14 -18.91 -33.50 -23.11
C CYS A 14 -18.95 -32.72 -21.79
N PHE A 15 -19.42 -33.34 -20.71
CA PHE A 15 -19.42 -32.75 -19.36
C PHE A 15 -18.00 -32.53 -18.83
N LEU A 16 -17.09 -33.51 -19.02
CA LEU A 16 -15.69 -33.37 -18.64
C LEU A 16 -14.98 -32.26 -19.41
N GLY A 17 -15.22 -32.15 -20.73
CA GLY A 17 -14.71 -31.05 -21.55
C GLY A 17 -15.24 -29.70 -21.08
N ALA A 18 -16.56 -29.58 -20.88
CA ALA A 18 -17.17 -28.35 -20.38
C ALA A 18 -16.63 -27.94 -19.00
N TYR A 19 -16.41 -28.90 -18.10
CA TYR A 19 -15.80 -28.67 -16.80
C TYR A 19 -14.35 -28.21 -16.95
N HIS A 20 -13.53 -28.94 -17.69
CA HIS A 20 -12.09 -28.66 -17.83
C HIS A 20 -11.80 -27.31 -18.49
N TYR A 21 -12.60 -26.92 -19.48
CA TYR A 21 -12.44 -25.63 -20.19
C TYR A 21 -13.17 -24.46 -19.52
N GLY A 22 -14.05 -24.72 -18.56
CA GLY A 22 -14.73 -23.69 -17.76
C GLY A 22 -14.24 -23.70 -16.29
N PRO A 23 -14.99 -24.30 -15.35
CA PRO A 23 -14.66 -24.34 -13.92
C PRO A 23 -13.25 -24.85 -13.59
N GLY A 24 -12.75 -25.84 -14.32
CA GLY A 24 -11.42 -26.43 -14.10
C GLY A 24 -10.28 -25.45 -14.34
N GLN A 25 -10.36 -24.61 -15.38
CA GLN A 25 -9.37 -23.54 -15.59
C GLN A 25 -9.41 -22.48 -14.48
N ALA A 26 -10.59 -22.18 -13.95
CA ALA A 26 -10.72 -21.24 -12.84
C ALA A 26 -10.07 -21.78 -11.55
N GLN A 27 -10.23 -23.07 -11.28
CA GLN A 27 -9.59 -23.73 -10.13
C GLN A 27 -8.07 -23.75 -10.26
N LEU A 28 -7.52 -24.07 -11.44
CA LEU A 28 -6.07 -24.06 -11.66
C LEU A 28 -5.44 -22.67 -11.44
N LYS A 29 -6.15 -21.60 -11.77
CA LYS A 29 -5.67 -20.23 -11.49
C LYS A 29 -5.65 -19.93 -9.98
N LEU A 30 -6.64 -20.43 -9.24
CA LEU A 30 -6.67 -20.29 -7.79
C LEU A 30 -5.56 -21.10 -7.12
N ASP A 31 -5.23 -22.28 -7.64
CA ASP A 31 -4.10 -23.06 -7.17
C ASP A 31 -2.76 -22.31 -7.36
N ASP A 32 -2.58 -21.63 -8.51
CA ASP A 32 -1.40 -20.78 -8.76
C ASP A 32 -1.35 -19.58 -7.80
N VAL A 33 -2.49 -18.91 -7.56
CA VAL A 33 -2.60 -17.85 -6.54
C VAL A 33 -2.17 -18.38 -5.16
N ASP A 34 -2.73 -19.50 -4.71
CA ASP A 34 -2.43 -20.10 -3.41
C ASP A 34 -0.97 -20.51 -3.28
N GLN A 35 -0.38 -21.06 -4.35
CA GLN A 35 1.04 -21.41 -4.37
C GLN A 35 1.92 -20.17 -4.19
N ARG A 36 1.60 -19.07 -4.88
CA ARG A 36 2.34 -17.80 -4.76
C ARG A 36 2.18 -17.17 -3.38
N ILE A 37 0.98 -17.19 -2.81
CA ILE A 37 0.73 -16.68 -1.45
C ILE A 37 1.55 -17.46 -0.43
N LYS A 38 1.55 -18.80 -0.51
CA LYS A 38 2.35 -19.64 0.40
C LYS A 38 3.85 -19.36 0.25
N ALA A 39 4.33 -19.20 -0.98
CA ALA A 39 5.71 -18.84 -1.24
C ALA A 39 6.05 -17.44 -0.68
N ALA A 40 5.15 -16.46 -0.83
CA ALA A 40 5.33 -15.10 -0.30
C ALA A 40 5.41 -15.10 1.23
N GLN A 41 4.53 -15.86 1.89
CA GLN A 41 4.56 -16.04 3.34
C GLN A 41 5.85 -16.74 3.81
N ALA A 42 6.33 -17.73 3.06
CA ALA A 42 7.59 -18.41 3.36
C ALA A 42 8.80 -17.46 3.21
N ALA A 43 8.84 -16.66 2.14
CA ALA A 43 9.86 -15.63 1.94
C ALA A 43 9.84 -14.59 3.08
N GLY A 44 8.64 -14.14 3.49
CA GLY A 44 8.47 -13.24 4.62
C GLY A 44 9.00 -13.83 5.94
N LYS A 45 8.73 -15.11 6.23
CA LYS A 45 9.29 -15.80 7.40
C LYS A 45 10.81 -15.90 7.37
N GLN A 46 11.42 -15.92 6.20
CA GLN A 46 12.88 -15.92 6.01
C GLN A 46 13.47 -14.49 6.02
N GLY A 47 12.63 -13.46 6.09
CA GLY A 47 13.05 -12.06 6.05
C GLY A 47 13.40 -11.54 4.65
N ASP A 48 13.10 -12.33 3.60
CA ASP A 48 13.22 -11.95 2.19
C ASP A 48 11.95 -11.19 1.75
N TRP A 49 11.87 -9.94 2.18
CA TRP A 49 10.72 -9.08 1.87
C TRP A 49 10.69 -8.65 0.41
N ASP A 50 11.83 -8.67 -0.30
CA ASP A 50 11.87 -8.43 -1.74
C ASP A 50 11.09 -9.51 -2.49
N GLN A 51 11.43 -10.77 -2.22
CA GLN A 51 10.75 -11.90 -2.83
C GLN A 51 9.28 -11.97 -2.39
N ALA A 52 8.97 -11.70 -1.11
CA ALA A 52 7.60 -11.70 -0.62
C ALA A 52 6.72 -10.69 -1.37
N VAL A 53 7.20 -9.45 -1.54
CA VAL A 53 6.46 -8.41 -2.26
C VAL A 53 6.29 -8.77 -3.75
N GLN A 54 7.31 -9.31 -4.39
CA GLN A 54 7.22 -9.75 -5.79
C GLN A 54 6.15 -10.84 -5.96
N LEU A 55 6.17 -11.87 -5.11
CA LEU A 55 5.20 -12.95 -5.16
C LEU A 55 3.76 -12.49 -4.91
N TYR A 56 3.56 -11.54 -4.00
CA TYR A 56 2.24 -10.93 -3.80
C TYR A 56 1.79 -10.08 -5.00
N ASN A 57 2.70 -9.32 -5.62
CA ASN A 57 2.39 -8.56 -6.83
C ASN A 57 2.05 -9.46 -8.02
N ASP A 58 2.66 -10.63 -8.11
CA ASP A 58 2.35 -11.62 -9.14
C ASP A 58 1.01 -12.34 -8.87
N ALA A 59 0.66 -12.56 -7.60
CA ALA A 59 -0.58 -13.23 -7.21
C ALA A 59 -1.82 -12.34 -7.38
N LEU A 60 -1.74 -11.06 -7.02
CA LEU A 60 -2.87 -10.12 -7.08
C LEU A 60 -3.62 -10.07 -8.42
N PRO A 61 -2.96 -9.95 -9.60
CA PRO A 61 -3.67 -9.90 -10.89
C PRO A 61 -4.28 -11.24 -11.30
N LEU A 62 -3.93 -12.34 -10.63
CA LEU A 62 -4.48 -13.68 -10.88
C LEU A 62 -5.74 -13.96 -10.04
N VAL A 63 -5.99 -13.16 -8.99
CA VAL A 63 -7.21 -13.27 -8.17
C VAL A 63 -8.42 -12.91 -9.04
N PRO A 64 -9.44 -13.79 -9.13
CA PRO A 64 -10.66 -13.49 -9.88
C PRO A 64 -11.38 -12.23 -9.36
N ALA A 65 -11.96 -11.44 -10.28
CA ALA A 65 -12.56 -10.14 -9.96
C ALA A 65 -13.78 -10.21 -9.01
N ASP A 66 -14.45 -11.37 -8.95
CA ASP A 66 -15.54 -11.66 -8.03
C ASP A 66 -15.06 -11.97 -6.60
N ARG A 67 -13.75 -12.21 -6.41
CA ARG A 67 -13.12 -12.51 -5.11
C ARG A 67 -12.49 -11.28 -4.46
N VAL A 68 -13.28 -10.22 -4.34
CA VAL A 68 -12.84 -8.92 -3.81
C VAL A 68 -12.19 -9.04 -2.43
N LYS A 69 -12.78 -9.81 -1.51
CA LYS A 69 -12.25 -9.99 -0.15
C LYS A 69 -10.88 -10.66 -0.11
N GLU A 70 -10.64 -11.63 -1.00
CA GLU A 70 -9.33 -12.29 -1.11
C GLU A 70 -8.29 -11.32 -1.64
N ALA A 71 -8.64 -10.52 -2.65
CA ALA A 71 -7.76 -9.48 -3.18
C ALA A 71 -7.41 -8.43 -2.11
N GLN A 72 -8.38 -8.01 -1.28
CA GLN A 72 -8.15 -7.06 -0.18
C GLN A 72 -7.23 -7.62 0.90
N LYS A 73 -7.44 -8.88 1.33
CA LYS A 73 -6.54 -9.57 2.28
C LYS A 73 -5.13 -9.67 1.73
N LEU A 74 -5.01 -9.99 0.44
CA LEU A 74 -3.72 -10.09 -0.23
C LEU A 74 -3.02 -8.72 -0.34
N ARG A 75 -3.76 -7.64 -0.62
CA ARG A 75 -3.23 -6.27 -0.59
C ARG A 75 -2.69 -5.89 0.78
N LEU A 76 -3.43 -6.20 1.84
CA LEU A 76 -2.99 -5.94 3.22
C LEU A 76 -1.64 -6.63 3.51
N GLU A 77 -1.54 -7.92 3.22
CA GLU A 77 -0.30 -8.69 3.44
C GLU A 77 0.87 -8.19 2.58
N ARG A 78 0.59 -7.81 1.33
CA ARG A 78 1.59 -7.16 0.47
C ARG A 78 2.09 -5.86 1.10
N ASN A 79 1.19 -4.99 1.58
CA ASN A 79 1.58 -3.71 2.16
C ASN A 79 2.43 -3.89 3.43
N LYS A 80 2.07 -4.83 4.31
CA LYS A 80 2.89 -5.21 5.46
C LYS A 80 4.31 -5.61 5.03
N ALA A 81 4.45 -6.39 3.95
CA ALA A 81 5.75 -6.76 3.39
C ALA A 81 6.49 -5.56 2.75
N MET A 82 5.79 -4.69 2.02
CA MET A 82 6.35 -3.48 1.40
C MET A 82 6.94 -2.52 2.44
N MET A 83 6.27 -2.37 3.59
CA MET A 83 6.80 -1.59 4.72
C MET A 83 8.16 -2.13 5.17
N LEU A 84 8.33 -3.45 5.23
CA LEU A 84 9.58 -4.10 5.67
C LEU A 84 10.67 -4.15 4.58
N ASN A 85 10.27 -3.96 3.31
CA ASN A 85 11.16 -3.93 2.16
C ASN A 85 11.66 -2.51 1.78
N GLY A 86 11.29 -1.49 2.54
CA GLY A 86 11.68 -0.10 2.24
C GLY A 86 10.83 0.58 1.17
N GLN A 87 9.63 0.05 0.89
CA GLN A 87 8.61 0.66 0.03
C GLN A 87 7.50 1.32 0.86
N LEU A 88 7.87 1.97 1.96
CA LEU A 88 6.96 2.57 2.91
C LEU A 88 6.01 3.62 2.30
N PRO A 89 6.44 4.55 1.42
CA PRO A 89 5.53 5.51 0.78
C PRO A 89 4.42 4.84 -0.03
N ASP A 90 4.77 3.82 -0.82
CA ASP A 90 3.80 3.10 -1.65
C ASP A 90 2.84 2.27 -0.78
N ALA A 91 3.36 1.64 0.28
CA ALA A 91 2.55 0.89 1.24
C ALA A 91 1.54 1.78 1.97
N TYR A 92 1.98 2.97 2.41
CA TYR A 92 1.13 3.97 3.07
C TYR A 92 -0.02 4.40 2.17
N LEU A 93 0.27 4.77 0.91
CA LEU A 93 -0.76 5.20 -0.05
C LEU A 93 -1.76 4.09 -0.39
N ASP A 94 -1.29 2.84 -0.55
CA ASP A 94 -2.19 1.72 -0.83
C ASP A 94 -2.99 1.29 0.40
N LEU A 95 -2.43 1.37 1.62
CA LEU A 95 -3.16 1.14 2.87
C LEU A 95 -4.24 2.20 3.10
N GLN A 96 -3.96 3.47 2.78
CA GLN A 96 -4.96 4.52 2.82
C GLN A 96 -6.12 4.20 1.87
N ALA A 97 -5.81 3.86 0.61
CA ALA A 97 -6.83 3.49 -0.37
C ALA A 97 -7.61 2.24 0.05
N LEU A 98 -6.94 1.20 0.57
CA LEU A 98 -7.59 -0.01 1.05
C LEU A 98 -8.51 0.26 2.25
N LEU A 99 -8.08 1.12 3.17
CA LEU A 99 -8.89 1.50 4.33
C LEU A 99 -10.13 2.28 3.90
N ASP A 100 -9.99 3.24 2.98
CA ASP A 100 -11.10 3.99 2.40
C ASP A 100 -12.10 3.07 1.68
N GLU A 101 -11.59 2.12 0.89
CA GLU A 101 -12.40 1.10 0.22
C GLU A 101 -13.21 0.26 1.22
N LEU A 102 -12.56 -0.27 2.26
CA LEU A 102 -13.24 -1.09 3.28
C LEU A 102 -14.27 -0.28 4.07
N GLN A 103 -13.99 0.98 4.40
CA GLN A 103 -14.94 1.83 5.14
C GLN A 103 -16.16 2.23 4.31
N ALA A 104 -16.02 2.28 2.98
CA ALA A 104 -17.13 2.56 2.07
C ALA A 104 -18.05 1.34 1.84
N GLU A 105 -17.65 0.13 2.25
CA GLU A 105 -18.49 -1.05 2.13
C GLU A 105 -19.68 -1.00 3.10
N PRO A 106 -20.88 -1.44 2.68
CA PRO A 106 -22.04 -1.51 3.58
C PRO A 106 -21.84 -2.47 4.76
N GLN A 107 -21.06 -3.53 4.56
CA GLN A 107 -20.78 -4.58 5.54
C GLN A 107 -19.33 -5.08 5.39
N PRO A 108 -18.35 -4.29 5.85
CA PRO A 108 -16.95 -4.69 5.76
C PRO A 108 -16.66 -5.91 6.63
N ASP A 109 -15.68 -6.71 6.21
CA ASP A 109 -15.07 -7.73 7.08
C ASP A 109 -14.41 -7.01 8.27
N ALA A 110 -15.02 -7.12 9.45
CA ALA A 110 -14.63 -6.37 10.64
C ALA A 110 -13.18 -6.67 11.07
N GLU A 111 -12.72 -7.91 10.89
CA GLU A 111 -11.36 -8.30 11.22
C GLU A 111 -10.37 -7.70 10.22
N LEU A 112 -10.69 -7.75 8.92
CA LEU A 112 -9.87 -7.15 7.88
C LEU A 112 -9.77 -5.62 8.04
N LEU A 113 -10.88 -4.96 8.39
CA LEU A 113 -10.89 -3.53 8.68
C LEU A 113 -10.02 -3.20 9.89
N LYS A 114 -10.12 -3.99 10.97
CA LYS A 114 -9.30 -3.86 12.18
C LYS A 114 -7.81 -3.99 11.85
N GLU A 115 -7.42 -5.06 11.15
CA GLU A 115 -6.03 -5.28 10.76
C GLU A 115 -5.51 -4.19 9.82
N THR A 116 -6.33 -3.74 8.87
CA THR A 116 -5.95 -2.65 7.95
C THR A 116 -5.73 -1.33 8.69
N ARG A 117 -6.57 -1.01 9.68
CA ARG A 117 -6.35 0.15 10.57
C ARG A 117 -5.06 0.04 11.34
N SER A 118 -4.77 -1.13 11.90
CA SER A 118 -3.52 -1.37 12.63
C SER A 118 -2.30 -1.21 11.72
N ALA A 119 -2.34 -1.76 10.50
CA ALA A 119 -1.27 -1.63 9.52
C ALA A 119 -1.11 -0.18 9.03
N MET A 120 -2.21 0.54 8.82
CA MET A 120 -2.20 1.97 8.46
C MET A 120 -1.54 2.82 9.55
N ALA A 121 -1.95 2.64 10.81
CA ALA A 121 -1.36 3.36 11.95
C ALA A 121 0.14 3.05 12.12
N ASN A 122 0.56 1.82 11.82
CA ASN A 122 1.97 1.43 11.81
C ASN A 122 2.74 2.10 10.66
N ALA A 123 2.14 2.19 9.48
CA ALA A 123 2.72 2.91 8.34
C ALA A 123 2.85 4.41 8.65
N GLU A 124 1.81 5.04 9.18
CA GLU A 124 1.78 6.44 9.61
C GLU A 124 2.89 6.74 10.62
N TYR A 125 3.10 5.86 11.61
CA TYR A 125 4.20 5.97 12.57
C TYR A 125 5.56 6.05 11.87
N TYR A 126 5.87 5.11 10.97
CA TYR A 126 7.16 5.10 10.28
C TYR A 126 7.28 6.21 9.23
N VAL A 127 6.18 6.61 8.61
CA VAL A 127 6.13 7.76 7.70
C VAL A 127 6.50 9.01 8.48
N THR A 128 5.83 9.28 9.61
CA THR A 128 6.18 10.40 10.50
C THR A 128 7.65 10.35 10.90
N TRP A 129 8.16 9.18 11.28
CA TRP A 129 9.58 9.02 11.61
C TRP A 129 10.49 9.51 10.47
N THR A 130 10.23 9.05 9.23
CA THR A 130 11.01 9.47 8.06
C THR A 130 10.88 10.97 7.77
N LEU A 131 9.66 11.52 7.77
CA LEU A 131 9.41 12.94 7.53
C LEU A 131 10.16 13.84 8.53
N ARG A 132 10.17 13.44 9.80
CA ARG A 132 10.89 14.16 10.85
C ARG A 132 12.41 14.12 10.60
N LEU A 133 12.97 12.97 10.24
CA LEU A 133 14.39 12.85 9.88
C LEU A 133 14.75 13.68 8.63
N GLU A 134 13.83 13.85 7.70
CA GLU A 134 13.98 14.71 6.52
C GLU A 134 13.84 16.21 6.84
N GLY A 135 13.52 16.57 8.08
CA GLY A 135 13.37 17.97 8.51
C GLY A 135 12.04 18.59 8.08
N VAL A 136 11.03 17.78 7.75
CA VAL A 136 9.68 18.28 7.48
C VAL A 136 9.12 18.95 8.74
N GLY A 137 8.54 20.14 8.56
CA GLY A 137 7.94 20.92 9.64
C GLY A 137 6.76 20.19 10.30
N LYS A 138 6.41 20.66 11.51
CA LYS A 138 5.36 20.05 12.34
C LYS A 138 4.02 19.93 11.59
N GLU A 139 3.68 20.94 10.80
CA GLU A 139 2.46 21.01 9.98
C GLU A 139 2.37 19.86 8.96
N GLY A 140 3.51 19.31 8.53
CA GLY A 140 3.55 18.23 7.55
C GLY A 140 3.39 16.83 8.16
N TRP A 141 4.00 16.58 9.32
CA TRP A 141 3.99 15.25 9.93
C TRP A 141 2.99 15.07 11.07
N GLU A 142 2.55 16.15 11.73
CA GLU A 142 1.62 16.10 12.86
C GLU A 142 0.26 15.50 12.49
N PRO A 143 -0.37 15.86 11.34
CA PRO A 143 -1.65 15.24 10.97
C PRO A 143 -1.55 13.72 10.78
N ILE A 144 -0.40 13.25 10.28
CA ILE A 144 -0.16 11.82 10.00
C ILE A 144 -0.03 11.03 11.31
N ILE A 145 0.75 11.54 12.27
CA ILE A 145 0.94 10.84 13.55
C ILE A 145 -0.31 10.92 14.44
N GLU A 146 -1.11 11.98 14.29
CA GLU A 146 -2.38 12.09 15.01
C GLU A 146 -3.44 11.12 14.47
N SER A 147 -3.46 10.88 13.15
CA SER A 147 -4.25 9.79 12.56
C SER A 147 -3.86 8.43 13.14
N ALA A 148 -2.56 8.16 13.28
CA ALA A 148 -2.07 6.91 13.89
C ALA A 148 -2.55 6.77 15.35
N ARG A 149 -2.51 7.87 16.11
CA ARG A 149 -2.98 7.91 17.50
C ARG A 149 -4.47 7.56 17.59
N GLN A 150 -5.30 8.16 16.72
CA GLN A 150 -6.73 7.91 16.71
C GLN A 150 -7.05 6.46 16.35
N ASN A 151 -6.36 5.89 15.36
CA ASN A 151 -6.50 4.50 14.98
C ASN A 151 -6.17 3.56 16.15
N TYR A 152 -5.00 3.71 16.79
CA TYR A 152 -4.62 2.84 17.91
C TYR A 152 -5.50 3.02 19.14
N ARG A 153 -5.95 4.25 19.44
CA ARG A 153 -6.89 4.48 20.52
C ARG A 153 -8.20 3.72 20.29
N MET A 154 -8.78 3.82 19.09
CA MET A 154 -10.00 3.11 18.74
C MET A 154 -9.81 1.59 18.83
N LEU A 155 -8.67 1.07 18.36
CA LEU A 155 -8.35 -0.36 18.44
C LEU A 155 -8.23 -0.83 19.89
N ALA A 156 -7.61 -0.04 20.76
CA ALA A 156 -7.51 -0.33 22.19
C ALA A 156 -8.89 -0.31 22.87
N GLU A 157 -9.73 0.70 22.58
CA GLU A 157 -11.10 0.77 23.11
C GLU A 157 -11.93 -0.46 22.69
N ASN A 158 -11.90 -0.83 21.42
CA ASN A 158 -12.58 -2.03 20.91
C ASN A 158 -12.07 -3.33 21.57
N ALA A 159 -10.76 -3.44 21.80
CA ALA A 159 -10.18 -4.61 22.46
C ALA A 159 -10.59 -4.70 23.93
N ALA A 160 -10.69 -3.55 24.62
CA ALA A 160 -11.20 -3.48 25.99
C ALA A 160 -12.67 -3.91 26.07
N GLU A 161 -13.52 -3.42 25.16
CA GLU A 161 -14.94 -3.80 25.08
C GLU A 161 -15.12 -5.29 24.77
N SER A 162 -14.24 -5.85 23.93
CA SER A 162 -14.28 -7.26 23.53
C SER A 162 -13.62 -8.21 24.55
N GLY A 163 -13.06 -7.69 25.65
CA GLY A 163 -12.38 -8.48 26.68
C GLY A 163 -11.06 -9.11 26.24
N LYS A 164 -10.45 -8.63 25.16
CA LYS A 164 -9.21 -9.18 24.59
C LYS A 164 -7.98 -8.52 25.21
N SER A 165 -7.58 -9.00 26.38
CA SER A 165 -6.51 -8.38 27.19
C SER A 165 -5.15 -8.25 26.47
N ASP A 166 -4.75 -9.25 25.68
CA ASP A 166 -3.49 -9.21 24.93
C ASP A 166 -3.53 -8.17 23.81
N GLU A 167 -4.61 -8.14 23.01
CA GLU A 167 -4.81 -7.12 21.97
C GLU A 167 -4.85 -5.72 22.61
N LEU A 168 -5.55 -5.54 23.72
CA LEU A 168 -5.61 -4.26 24.43
C LEU A 168 -4.22 -3.76 24.81
N LYS A 169 -3.40 -4.63 25.42
CA LYS A 169 -2.05 -4.28 25.84
C LYS A 169 -1.18 -3.89 24.63
N GLU A 170 -1.22 -4.67 23.57
CA GLU A 170 -0.47 -4.37 22.34
C GLU A 170 -0.87 -3.00 21.76
N GLN A 171 -2.17 -2.71 21.66
CA GLN A 171 -2.63 -1.44 21.11
C GLN A 171 -2.32 -0.25 22.02
N GLN A 172 -2.28 -0.45 23.35
CA GLN A 172 -1.82 0.57 24.30
C GLN A 172 -0.32 0.86 24.14
N GLU A 173 0.51 -0.17 23.99
CA GLU A 173 1.96 0.00 23.75
C GLU A 173 2.21 0.72 22.42
N ASN A 174 1.48 0.36 21.36
CA ASN A 174 1.53 1.04 20.07
C ASN A 174 1.09 2.51 20.16
N LEU A 175 -0.01 2.77 20.89
CA LEU A 175 -0.48 4.13 21.15
C LEU A 175 0.60 4.94 21.88
N GLU A 176 1.18 4.41 22.95
CA GLU A 176 2.26 5.09 23.66
C GLU A 176 3.48 5.36 22.76
N ALA A 177 3.85 4.43 21.88
CA ALA A 177 4.94 4.62 20.93
C ALA A 177 4.67 5.80 19.99
N VAL A 178 3.45 5.92 19.47
CA VAL A 178 3.00 7.07 18.65
C VAL A 178 3.06 8.37 19.44
N ILE A 179 2.60 8.38 20.70
CA ILE A 179 2.65 9.57 21.57
C ILE A 179 4.10 9.97 21.85
N ARG A 180 4.98 9.01 22.12
CA ARG A 180 6.41 9.25 22.32
C ARG A 180 7.02 9.84 21.05
N LEU A 181 6.76 9.26 19.88
CA LEU A 181 7.28 9.79 18.63
C LEU A 181 6.77 11.22 18.35
N ALA A 182 5.53 11.55 18.67
CA ALA A 182 5.01 12.90 18.48
C ALA A 182 5.71 13.95 19.36
N ASN A 183 6.16 13.56 20.57
CA ASN A 183 6.77 14.45 21.56
C ASN A 183 8.31 14.39 21.62
N LEU A 184 8.93 13.41 20.97
CA LEU A 184 10.38 13.24 20.97
C LEU A 184 11.05 14.40 20.24
N ASP A 185 12.20 14.90 20.71
CA ASP A 185 12.96 15.93 20.00
C ASP A 185 13.70 15.35 18.78
N LEU A 186 13.99 16.21 17.78
CA LEU A 186 14.65 15.77 16.55
C LEU A 186 16.06 15.22 16.82
N THR A 187 16.83 15.84 17.72
CA THR A 187 18.18 15.39 18.08
C THR A 187 18.14 13.99 18.68
N ASP A 188 17.18 13.72 19.56
CA ASP A 188 17.00 12.40 20.16
C ASP A 188 16.59 11.37 19.10
N LEU A 189 15.67 11.75 18.20
CA LEU A 189 15.23 10.90 17.08
C LEU A 189 16.40 10.51 16.16
N GLN A 190 17.32 11.43 15.89
CA GLN A 190 18.53 11.17 15.08
C GLN A 190 19.53 10.26 15.81
N GLY A 191 19.52 10.24 17.14
CA GLY A 191 20.33 9.34 17.96
C GLY A 191 19.77 7.91 18.04
N MET A 192 18.52 7.68 17.65
CA MET A 192 17.90 6.36 17.66
C MET A 192 18.31 5.50 16.46
N PRO A 193 18.40 4.17 16.62
CA PRO A 193 18.68 3.28 15.50
C PRO A 193 17.53 3.34 14.48
N ILE A 194 17.87 3.54 13.20
CA ILE A 194 16.88 3.65 12.12
C ILE A 194 16.17 2.30 11.95
N PRO A 195 14.82 2.25 12.12
CA PRO A 195 14.02 1.06 11.89
C PRO A 195 14.16 0.56 10.44
N ARG A 196 14.00 -0.74 10.21
CA ARG A 196 14.09 -1.32 8.86
C ARG A 196 13.07 -0.69 7.91
N GLN A 197 11.89 -0.38 8.40
CA GLN A 197 10.78 0.23 7.66
C GLN A 197 11.13 1.63 7.14
N CYS A 198 12.02 2.34 7.84
CA CYS A 198 12.50 3.65 7.46
C CYS A 198 13.69 3.61 6.49
N LYS A 199 14.25 2.42 6.19
CA LYS A 199 15.32 2.25 5.20
C LYS A 199 14.71 2.19 3.80
N CYS A 200 14.34 3.33 3.25
CA CYS A 200 13.71 3.39 1.93
C CYS A 200 14.69 3.06 0.80
N LYS A 201 14.22 2.30 -0.19
CA LYS A 201 14.96 1.99 -1.43
C LYS A 201 14.85 3.10 -2.49
N GLY A 202 14.55 4.34 -2.08
CA GLY A 202 14.33 5.51 -2.93
C GLY A 202 14.14 6.79 -2.11
N CYS A 203 13.74 7.89 -2.75
CA CYS A 203 13.46 9.15 -2.05
C CYS A 203 12.13 9.07 -1.28
N CYS A 204 12.16 9.20 0.06
CA CYS A 204 10.95 9.27 0.90
C CYS A 204 10.09 10.52 0.64
N ASN A 205 10.62 11.52 -0.06
CA ASN A 205 9.92 12.74 -0.53
C ASN A 205 8.64 12.52 -1.39
N GLY A 206 8.28 11.28 -1.72
CA GLY A 206 7.03 10.94 -2.42
C GLY A 206 5.76 11.10 -1.58
N VAL A 207 5.85 11.05 -0.25
CA VAL A 207 4.69 11.18 0.66
C VAL A 207 4.26 12.64 0.81
N CYS A 208 5.20 13.60 0.73
CA CYS A 208 4.90 15.04 0.80
C CYS A 208 4.43 15.65 -0.53
N ASN A 209 4.70 15.00 -1.65
CA ASN A 209 4.24 15.45 -2.97
C ASN A 209 2.95 14.74 -3.36
N GLY A 210 1.92 14.86 -2.53
CA GLY A 210 0.54 14.65 -2.95
C GLY A 210 0.29 15.44 -4.23
N ASN A 211 -0.09 14.73 -5.31
CA ASN A 211 -0.36 15.25 -6.65
C ASN A 211 0.83 15.78 -7.47
N LYS A 212 1.63 14.87 -8.05
CA LYS A 212 1.84 14.88 -9.51
C LYS A 212 1.92 13.45 -10.06
N LYS A 213 0.77 12.86 -10.39
CA LYS A 213 0.71 11.99 -11.58
C LYS A 213 1.13 12.87 -12.77
N SER A 214 2.43 12.87 -13.10
CA SER A 214 2.90 13.44 -14.35
C SER A 214 2.33 12.58 -15.47
N LYS A 215 1.16 12.98 -15.95
CA LYS A 215 0.61 12.58 -17.24
C LYS A 215 1.76 12.67 -18.23
N LYS A 216 2.20 11.52 -18.78
CA LYS A 216 3.16 11.45 -19.89
C LYS A 216 2.76 12.50 -20.92
N LYS A 217 3.46 13.65 -20.97
CA LYS A 217 3.34 14.55 -22.10
C LYS A 217 4.14 13.92 -23.23
N GLY A 218 3.40 13.45 -24.23
CA GLY A 218 3.94 12.94 -25.49
C GLY A 218 4.95 13.91 -26.09
N GLY A 219 5.90 13.33 -26.82
CA GLY A 219 7.07 13.99 -27.38
C GLY A 219 6.79 15.38 -27.96
N GLY A 220 7.53 16.36 -27.46
CA GLY A 220 7.54 17.71 -28.01
C GLY A 220 8.10 17.68 -29.43
N LYS A 221 7.21 17.82 -30.42
CA LYS A 221 7.56 18.32 -31.75
C LYS A 221 8.16 19.72 -31.59
N LYS A 222 9.33 19.93 -32.19
CA LYS A 222 10.01 21.24 -32.29
C LYS A 222 9.03 22.29 -32.83
N LYS A 223 8.85 23.41 -32.12
CA LYS A 223 8.19 24.60 -32.65
C LYS A 223 9.11 25.26 -33.70
N PRO A 224 8.59 25.75 -34.84
CA PRO A 224 9.38 26.53 -35.80
C PRO A 224 9.81 27.87 -35.20
N LYS A 225 11.01 28.34 -35.56
CA LYS A 225 11.51 29.68 -35.23
C LYS A 225 10.66 30.73 -35.94
N ASP A 226 10.07 31.65 -35.19
CA ASP A 226 9.42 32.84 -35.74
C ASP A 226 10.46 33.96 -35.88
N HIS A 227 10.56 34.52 -37.08
CA HIS A 227 11.45 35.60 -37.47
C HIS A 227 10.63 36.89 -37.58
N ARG A 228 10.46 37.60 -36.46
CA ARG A 228 9.95 38.98 -36.47
C ARG A 228 10.72 39.81 -35.44
N GLY A 229 11.62 40.64 -35.95
CA GLY A 229 12.34 41.63 -35.17
C GLY A 229 11.43 42.79 -34.76
N ALA A 230 11.66 43.30 -33.55
CA ALA A 230 11.28 44.65 -33.18
C ALA A 230 12.40 45.19 -32.28
N SER A 231 13.05 46.23 -32.79
CA SER A 231 14.12 47.02 -32.19
C SER A 231 13.74 47.56 -30.82
N SER A 232 14.64 47.42 -29.85
CA SER A 232 14.74 48.31 -28.70
C SER A 232 16.18 48.83 -28.70
N GLY A 233 16.33 50.13 -28.97
CA GLY A 233 17.63 50.78 -29.18
C GLY A 233 18.54 50.74 -27.94
N PRO A 234 19.83 51.07 -28.11
CA PRO A 234 20.81 51.02 -27.04
C PRO A 234 20.53 52.08 -25.95
N PRO A 235 20.91 51.81 -24.70
CA PRO A 235 20.66 52.69 -23.56
C PRO A 235 21.50 53.98 -23.62
N PRO A 236 20.98 55.13 -23.17
CA PRO A 236 21.71 56.39 -23.15
C PRO A 236 22.77 56.43 -22.04
N ASP A 237 23.90 57.01 -22.40
CA ASP A 237 25.15 57.18 -21.68
C ASP A 237 25.18 58.47 -20.84
N LYS A 238 25.83 58.39 -19.67
CA LYS A 238 25.89 59.43 -18.63
C LYS A 238 26.67 60.68 -19.08
N ARG A 239 26.16 61.89 -18.82
CA ARG A 239 26.91 63.14 -18.50
C ARG A 239 25.98 64.34 -18.23
N GLY A 240 26.23 65.04 -17.12
CA GLY A 240 26.25 66.51 -17.12
C GLY A 240 25.11 67.28 -16.45
N SER A 241 25.48 67.92 -15.33
CA SER A 241 24.90 69.09 -14.64
C SER A 241 23.61 68.93 -13.83
#